data_AF-A0A256XI61-F1
#
_entry.id   AF-A0A256XI61-F1
#
_cell.length_a   1.000
_cell.length_b   1.000
_cell.length_c   1.000
_cell.angle_alpha   90.00
_cell.angle_beta   90.00
_cell.angle_gamma   90.00
#
_symmetry.space_group_name_H-M   'P 1'
#
loop_
_entity.id
_entity.type
_entity.pdbx_description
1 polymer ?
#
loop_
_entity_poly.entity_id
_entity_poly.type
_entity_poly.pdbx_seq_one_letter_code
_entity_poly.pdbx_strand_id
1 'polypeptide(L)'
;MDYEGDIVQFYLGAGMHGGAIYVRGDVSDEYLGVYASKKEFTEADMRLLEPYLKRYSVLFNTPLGLLKARGFTKIAPVSSRPFGKVYSHTPI
;
A
#
# COMPACT_ATOMS: atom_id res chain seq x y z
N MET A 1 15.68 -8.58 -15.94
CA MET A 1 15.35 -7.91 -14.68
C MET A 1 14.97 -9.00 -13.73
N ASP A 2 15.79 -9.20 -12.72
CA ASP A 2 15.69 -10.33 -11.81
C ASP A 2 14.82 -9.88 -10.64
N TYR A 3 13.55 -10.28 -10.65
CA TYR A 3 12.54 -9.93 -9.63
C TYR A 3 12.63 -10.79 -8.36
N GLU A 4 13.78 -11.40 -8.12
CA GLU A 4 13.94 -12.39 -7.08
C GLU A 4 14.13 -11.69 -5.72
N GLY A 5 13.09 -11.75 -4.88
CA GLY A 5 13.08 -11.16 -3.54
C GLY A 5 12.18 -9.94 -3.40
N ASP A 6 11.69 -9.36 -4.51
CA ASP A 6 10.78 -8.23 -4.47
C ASP A 6 9.36 -8.66 -4.11
N ILE A 7 8.74 -7.92 -3.18
CA ILE A 7 7.39 -8.22 -2.67
C ILE A 7 6.32 -7.72 -3.66
N VAL A 8 6.66 -6.76 -4.51
CA VAL A 8 5.79 -6.06 -5.47
C VAL A 8 6.57 -5.73 -6.74
N GLN A 9 5.87 -5.34 -7.80
CA GLN A 9 6.46 -4.92 -9.08
C GLN A 9 6.02 -3.49 -9.45
N PHE A 10 6.45 -3.03 -10.63
CA PHE A 10 6.16 -1.70 -11.16
C PHE A 10 4.66 -1.33 -11.16
N TYR A 11 4.40 -0.02 -11.06
CA TYR A 11 3.07 0.60 -11.10
C TYR A 11 2.17 0.30 -9.91
N LEU A 12 2.74 -0.04 -8.75
CA LEU A 12 2.01 -0.23 -7.51
C LEU A 12 1.24 1.04 -7.12
N GLY A 13 -0.09 0.94 -7.06
CA GLY A 13 -0.96 2.06 -6.75
C GLY A 13 -1.21 3.03 -7.92
N ALA A 14 -0.82 2.67 -9.15
CA ALA A 14 -1.19 3.46 -10.32
C ALA A 14 -2.72 3.62 -10.42
N GLY A 15 -3.19 4.84 -10.68
CA GLY A 15 -4.63 5.13 -10.75
C GLY A 15 -5.35 5.19 -9.41
N MET A 16 -4.63 5.15 -8.27
CA MET A 16 -5.30 5.18 -6.97
C MET A 16 -5.96 6.54 -6.68
N HIS A 17 -7.27 6.52 -6.43
CA HIS A 17 -8.05 7.71 -6.06
C HIS A 17 -8.33 7.83 -4.56
N GLY A 18 -8.26 6.73 -3.81
CA GLY A 18 -8.57 6.68 -2.39
C GLY A 18 -8.16 5.37 -1.73
N GLY A 19 -8.25 5.34 -0.40
CA GLY A 19 -7.86 4.19 0.41
C GLY A 19 -6.36 4.06 0.65
N ALA A 20 -5.93 2.87 1.03
CA ALA A 20 -4.54 2.53 1.29
C ALA A 20 -4.25 1.08 0.89
N ILE A 21 -3.02 0.82 0.45
CA ILE A 21 -2.45 -0.51 0.24
C ILE A 21 -1.43 -0.73 1.36
N TYR A 22 -1.49 -1.89 2.01
CA TYR A 22 -0.50 -2.29 3.01
C TYR A 22 0.30 -3.47 2.49
N VAL A 23 1.61 -3.29 2.36
CA VAL A 23 2.54 -4.32 1.91
C VAL A 23 3.33 -4.81 3.12
N ARG A 24 3.36 -6.12 3.38
CA ARG A 24 4.17 -6.69 4.47
C ARG A 24 5.65 -6.68 4.08
N GLY A 25 6.43 -5.79 4.68
CA GLY A 25 7.82 -5.50 4.32
C GLY A 25 8.00 -4.12 3.68
N ASP A 26 9.21 -3.85 3.19
CA ASP A 26 9.56 -2.61 2.50
C ASP A 26 9.28 -2.71 0.98
N VAL A 27 9.12 -1.56 0.34
CA VAL A 27 8.81 -1.43 -1.09
C VAL A 27 9.76 -0.41 -1.70
N SER A 28 10.45 -0.66 -2.81
CA SER A 28 11.22 0.42 -3.44
C SER A 28 10.29 1.50 -4.01
N ASP A 29 10.69 2.77 -3.90
CA ASP A 29 9.93 3.90 -4.46
C ASP A 29 9.82 3.82 -5.99
N GLU A 30 10.74 3.12 -6.66
CA GLU A 30 10.72 2.88 -8.11
C GLU A 30 9.51 2.04 -8.57
N TYR A 31 8.88 1.30 -7.65
CA TYR A 31 7.71 0.49 -7.94
C TYR A 31 6.41 1.27 -7.82
N LEU A 32 6.42 2.49 -7.27
CA LEU A 32 5.22 3.28 -7.07
C LEU A 32 4.69 3.85 -8.39
N GLY A 33 3.40 3.63 -8.63
CA GLY A 33 2.68 4.25 -9.74
C GLY A 33 2.56 5.75 -9.57
N VAL A 34 2.34 6.46 -10.67
CA VAL A 34 2.12 7.91 -10.66
C VAL A 34 0.96 8.24 -9.70
N TYR A 35 1.20 9.18 -8.79
CA TYR A 35 0.29 9.61 -7.72
C TYR A 35 0.09 8.64 -6.55
N ALA A 36 0.84 7.54 -6.48
CA ALA A 36 1.00 6.75 -5.27
C ALA A 36 2.23 7.23 -4.48
N SER A 37 2.16 7.15 -3.14
CA SER A 37 3.31 7.46 -2.28
C SER A 37 3.29 6.60 -1.04
N LYS A 38 4.48 6.30 -0.50
CA LYS A 38 4.58 5.79 0.88
C LYS A 38 4.06 6.85 1.85
N LYS A 39 3.28 6.41 2.82
CA LYS A 39 2.84 7.21 3.97
C LYS A 39 3.32 6.55 5.25
N GLU A 40 3.40 7.34 6.30
CA GLU A 40 3.67 6.83 7.64
C GLU A 40 2.68 5.71 7.99
N PHE A 41 3.22 4.58 8.44
CA PHE A 41 2.44 3.49 9.00
C PHE A 41 2.28 3.74 10.50
N THR A 42 1.04 3.82 10.95
CA THR A 42 0.69 4.23 12.33
C THR A 42 0.05 3.09 13.12
N GLU A 43 -0.06 3.27 14.43
CA GLU A 43 -0.82 2.35 15.29
C GLU A 43 -2.30 2.23 14.90
N ALA A 44 -2.88 3.29 14.31
CA ALA A 44 -4.25 3.24 13.79
C ALA A 44 -4.35 2.27 12.60
N ASP A 45 -3.34 2.24 11.74
CA ASP A 45 -3.26 1.31 10.61
C ASP A 45 -3.09 -0.13 11.10
N MET A 46 -2.26 -0.36 12.13
CA MET A 46 -2.13 -1.69 12.74
C MET A 46 -3.45 -2.16 13.36
N ARG A 47 -4.18 -1.29 14.08
CA ARG A 47 -5.52 -1.61 14.60
C ARG A 47 -6.51 -1.94 13.49
N LEU A 48 -6.43 -1.25 12.35
CA LEU A 48 -7.24 -1.56 11.17
C LEU A 48 -6.88 -2.94 10.59
N LEU A 49 -5.59 -3.28 10.51
CA LEU A 49 -5.13 -4.55 9.92
C LEU A 49 -5.36 -5.77 10.83
N GLU A 50 -5.30 -5.59 12.15
CA GLU A 50 -5.43 -6.64 13.18
C GLU A 50 -6.55 -7.68 12.89
N PRO A 51 -7.82 -7.30 12.65
CA PRO A 51 -8.88 -8.27 12.37
C PRO A 51 -8.66 -9.03 11.07
N TYR A 52 -8.11 -8.39 10.03
CA TYR A 52 -7.83 -9.03 8.75
C TYR A 52 -6.68 -10.03 8.85
N LEU A 53 -5.61 -9.68 9.58
CA LEU A 53 -4.48 -10.58 9.82
C LEU A 53 -4.90 -11.79 10.65
N LYS A 54 -5.75 -11.61 11.66
CA LYS A 54 -6.34 -12.73 12.43
C LYS A 54 -7.17 -13.65 11.54
N ARG A 55 -8.00 -13.09 10.67
CA ARG A 55 -8.80 -13.88 9.72
C ARG A 55 -7.93 -14.63 8.71
N TYR A 56 -6.92 -13.97 8.16
CA TYR A 56 -5.93 -14.60 7.27
C TYR A 56 -5.20 -15.75 7.99
N SER A 57 -4.75 -15.50 9.22
CA SER A 57 -4.06 -16.49 10.05
C SER A 57 -4.85 -17.78 10.19
N VAL A 58 -6.16 -17.69 10.45
CA VAL A 58 -7.07 -18.84 10.56
C VAL A 58 -7.27 -19.51 9.20
N LEU A 59 -7.59 -18.73 8.16
CA LEU A 59 -7.91 -19.26 6.83
C LEU A 59 -6.74 -20.01 6.18
N PHE A 60 -5.51 -19.56 6.42
CA PHE A 60 -4.31 -20.09 5.77
C PHE A 60 -3.35 -20.76 6.75
N ASN A 61 -3.80 -21.08 7.97
CA ASN A 61 -3.01 -21.70 9.03
C ASN A 61 -1.61 -21.06 9.20
N THR A 62 -1.56 -19.72 9.13
CA THR A 62 -0.32 -18.96 9.20
C THR A 62 -0.23 -18.28 10.56
N PRO A 63 0.81 -18.51 11.38
CA PRO A 63 0.91 -17.88 12.70
C PRO A 63 0.84 -16.35 12.64
N LEU A 64 -0.04 -15.75 13.44
CA LEU A 64 -0.24 -14.29 13.45
C LEU A 64 1.05 -13.52 13.75
N GLY A 65 1.91 -14.05 14.64
CA GLY A 65 3.20 -13.43 14.94
C GLY A 65 4.12 -13.31 13.71
N LEU A 66 4.11 -14.32 12.83
CA LEU A 66 4.89 -14.29 11.59
C LEU A 66 4.35 -13.25 10.58
N LEU A 67 3.05 -13.00 10.59
CA LEU A 67 2.45 -11.95 9.76
C LEU A 67 2.87 -10.55 10.21
N LYS A 68 3.07 -10.35 11.52
CA LYS A 68 3.43 -9.04 12.09
C LYS A 68 4.94 -8.77 12.15
N ALA A 69 5.78 -9.81 12.08
CA ALA A 69 7.22 -9.70 12.33
C ALA A 69 7.97 -8.78 11.34
N ARG A 70 7.51 -8.64 10.09
CA ARG A 70 8.23 -7.93 9.02
C ARG A 70 7.86 -6.46 8.83
N GLY A 71 6.94 -5.92 9.65
CA GLY A 71 6.39 -4.56 9.47
C GLY A 71 5.57 -4.41 8.20
N PHE A 72 5.00 -3.22 7.99
CA PHE A 72 4.18 -2.90 6.83
C PHE A 72 4.52 -1.54 6.23
N THR A 73 4.58 -1.48 4.90
CA THR A 73 4.61 -0.24 4.14
C THR A 73 3.18 0.15 3.76
N LYS A 74 2.78 1.38 4.11
CA LYS A 74 1.51 1.96 3.70
C LYS A 74 1.70 2.79 2.43
N ILE A 75 0.92 2.49 1.41
CA ILE A 75 0.88 3.25 0.16
C ILE A 75 -0.50 3.88 0.04
N ALA A 76 -0.54 5.18 -0.18
CA ALA A 76 -1.77 5.96 -0.30
C ALA A 76 -1.62 7.01 -1.42
N PRO A 77 -2.73 7.62 -1.87
CA PRO A 77 -2.66 8.67 -2.86
C PRO A 77 -1.80 9.83 -2.34
N VAL A 78 -1.06 10.50 -3.24
CA VAL A 78 -0.22 11.65 -2.88
C VAL A 78 -1.03 12.78 -2.24
N SER A 79 -2.30 12.93 -2.61
CA SER A 79 -3.24 13.91 -2.07
C SER A 79 -4.69 13.41 -2.17
N SER A 80 -5.65 14.16 -1.63
CA SER A 80 -7.09 13.86 -1.76
C SER A 80 -7.65 14.04 -3.18
N ARG A 81 -6.90 14.70 -4.09
CA ARG A 81 -7.26 14.90 -5.50
C ARG A 81 -6.05 14.63 -6.40
N PRO A 82 -5.55 13.38 -6.46
CA PRO A 82 -4.31 13.06 -7.17
C PRO A 82 -4.37 13.44 -8.66
N PHE A 83 -5.56 13.39 -9.27
CA PHE A 83 -5.80 13.75 -10.67
C PHE A 83 -6.56 15.07 -10.86
N GLY A 84 -6.70 15.90 -9.81
CA GLY A 84 -7.51 17.12 -9.89
C GLY A 84 -7.10 18.04 -11.04
N LYS A 85 -5.81 18.13 -11.37
CA LYS A 85 -5.32 18.96 -12.49
C LYS A 85 -5.54 18.35 -13.88
N VAL A 86 -5.75 17.03 -13.97
CA VAL A 86 -5.91 16.31 -15.25
C VAL A 86 -7.35 16.44 -15.77
N TYR A 87 -8.33 16.41 -14.87
CA TYR A 87 -9.76 16.46 -15.23
C TYR A 87 -10.44 17.82 -15.02
N SER A 88 -9.79 18.78 -14.36
CA SER A 88 -10.36 20.11 -14.09
C SER A 88 -9.93 21.20 -15.08
N HIS A 89 -9.44 20.82 -16.27
CA HIS A 89 -9.15 21.79 -17.33
C HIS A 89 -10.48 22.25 -17.97
N THR A 90 -11.16 23.20 -17.34
CA THR A 90 -12.12 24.05 -18.05
C THR A 90 -11.30 25.17 -18.68
N PRO A 91 -11.15 25.23 -20.01
CA PRO A 91 -10.53 26.39 -20.66
C PRO A 91 -11.42 27.61 -20.37
N ILE A 92 -10.82 28.69 -19.90
CA ILE A 92 -11.46 30.02 -19.85
C ILE A 92 -11.27 30.68 -21.21
#